data_AF-A0A7J5BPG4-F1
#
_entry.id   AF-A0A7J5BPG4-F1
#
_cell.length_a   1.000
_cell.length_b   1.000
_cell.length_c   1.000
_cell.angle_alpha   90.00
_cell.angle_beta   90.00
_cell.angle_gamma   90.00
#
_symmetry.space_group_name_H-M   'P 1'
#
loop_
_entity.id
_entity.type
_entity.pdbx_description
1 polymer ?
#
loop_
_entity_poly.entity_id
_entity_poly.type
_entity_poly.pdbx_seq_one_letter_code
_entity_poly.pdbx_strand_id
1 'polypeptide(L)'
;MQARWHAVLFGDREDPRLRLQELFGGKLPDSGQPPAPALAWARRVLGCPNGAHVTDVAVATRLLREADPRLMLRPAVFLAEAAVRRGLEVADA
;
A
#
# COMPACT_ATOMS: atom_id res chain seq x y z
N MET A 1 23.23 -13.47 -1.48
CA MET A 1 22.90 -12.38 -0.56
C MET A 1 22.30 -11.24 -1.39
N GLN A 2 20.97 -11.14 -1.48
CA GLN A 2 20.31 -10.15 -2.35
C GLN A 2 20.37 -8.75 -1.72
N ALA A 3 21.17 -7.90 -2.35
CA ALA A 3 21.46 -6.55 -1.89
C ALA A 3 20.25 -5.62 -2.04
N ARG A 4 19.85 -5.02 -0.92
CA ARG A 4 19.54 -3.60 -0.68
C ARG A 4 19.63 -2.64 -1.89
N TRP A 5 18.66 -2.67 -2.80
CA TRP A 5 18.55 -1.70 -3.92
C TRP A 5 17.20 -0.94 -3.94
N HIS A 6 16.78 -0.37 -2.80
CA HIS A 6 15.55 0.44 -2.78
C HIS A 6 15.66 1.79 -2.06
N ALA A 7 16.87 2.21 -1.69
CA ALA A 7 17.06 3.43 -0.90
C ALA A 7 17.43 4.70 -1.71
N VAL A 8 17.74 4.63 -3.02
CA VAL A 8 18.48 5.74 -3.67
C VAL A 8 17.91 6.29 -4.99
N LEU A 9 16.89 5.71 -5.63
CA LEU A 9 16.52 6.15 -7.00
C LEU A 9 15.33 7.12 -7.17
N PHE A 10 14.50 7.43 -6.15
CA PHE A 10 13.31 8.29 -6.39
C PHE A 10 12.90 9.23 -5.24
N GLY A 11 13.73 10.26 -4.98
CA GLY A 11 13.29 11.53 -4.38
C GLY A 11 13.01 11.48 -2.87
N ASP A 12 14.05 11.69 -2.08
CA ASP A 12 14.09 11.61 -0.61
C ASP A 12 13.31 12.71 0.16
N ARG A 13 12.18 13.24 -0.33
CA ARG A 13 11.47 14.31 0.43
C ARG A 13 9.95 14.24 0.52
N GLU A 14 9.28 13.41 -0.24
CA GLU A 14 7.81 13.38 -0.20
C GLU A 14 7.33 12.17 0.61
N ASP A 15 6.69 12.46 1.75
CA ASP A 15 6.15 11.43 2.63
C ASP A 15 5.01 10.69 1.89
N PRO A 16 5.10 9.37 1.67
CA PRO A 16 4.09 8.63 0.93
C PRO A 16 2.71 8.71 1.60
N ARG A 17 2.65 8.97 2.91
CA ARG A 17 1.40 9.12 3.64
C ARG A 17 0.69 10.44 3.27
N LEU A 18 1.44 11.51 3.04
CA LEU A 18 0.89 12.78 2.56
C LEU A 18 0.30 12.62 1.16
N ARG A 19 1.00 11.92 0.27
CA ARG A 19 0.45 11.59 -1.06
C ARG A 19 -0.82 10.77 -1.02
N LEU A 20 -0.88 9.77 -0.14
CA LEU A 20 -2.08 8.97 0.06
C LEU A 20 -3.22 9.81 0.66
N GLN A 21 -2.91 10.75 1.54
CA GLN A 21 -3.89 11.70 2.08
C GLN A 21 -4.43 12.65 1.00
N GLU A 22 -3.57 13.18 0.13
CA GLU A 22 -4.02 14.03 -0.98
C GLU A 22 -4.95 13.28 -1.93
N LEU A 23 -4.64 12.00 -2.21
CA LEU A 23 -5.38 11.21 -3.19
C LEU A 23 -6.68 10.60 -2.64
N PHE A 24 -6.67 10.12 -1.39
CA PHE A 24 -7.79 9.39 -0.77
C PHE A 24 -8.47 10.17 0.35
N GLY A 25 -7.94 11.33 0.74
CA GLY A 25 -8.40 12.12 1.87
C GLY A 25 -8.08 11.48 3.22
N GLY A 26 -8.76 12.00 4.26
CA GLY A 26 -8.70 11.46 5.62
C GLY A 26 -7.64 12.07 6.52
N LYS A 27 -7.65 11.66 7.79
CA LYS A 27 -6.66 12.10 8.77
C LYS A 27 -5.35 11.33 8.54
N LEU A 28 -4.25 12.08 8.46
CA LEU A 28 -2.92 11.50 8.50
C LEU A 28 -2.70 10.88 9.90
N PRO A 29 -2.50 9.56 10.01
CA PRO A 29 -2.24 8.96 11.31
C PRO A 29 -0.87 9.40 11.83
N ASP A 30 -0.78 9.65 13.14
CA ASP A 30 0.48 9.96 13.83
C ASP A 30 1.47 8.77 13.79
N SER A 31 0.94 7.56 13.61
CA SER A 31 1.73 6.34 13.43
C SER A 31 2.25 6.17 12.00
N GLY A 32 3.24 5.30 11.80
CA GLY A 32 3.76 4.92 10.46
C GLY A 32 2.78 4.11 9.59
N GLN A 33 1.47 4.26 9.81
CA GLN A 33 0.41 3.56 9.09
C GLN A 33 -0.08 4.42 7.90
N PRO A 34 -0.62 3.81 6.84
CA PRO A 34 -1.32 4.55 5.79
C PRO A 34 -2.63 5.16 6.30
N PRO A 35 -3.14 6.23 5.66
CA PRO A 35 -4.45 6.78 5.95
C PRO A 35 -5.55 5.69 5.85
N ALA A 36 -6.47 5.69 6.82
CA ALA A 36 -7.59 4.75 6.85
C ALA A 36 -8.39 4.64 5.53
N PRO A 37 -8.73 5.73 4.81
CA PRO A 37 -9.46 5.61 3.54
C PRO A 37 -8.62 4.96 2.43
N ALA A 38 -7.31 5.22 2.39
CA ALA A 38 -6.41 4.56 1.43
C ALA A 38 -6.35 3.05 1.69
N LEU A 39 -6.27 2.64 2.97
CA LEU A 39 -6.25 1.23 3.35
C LEU A 39 -7.58 0.53 3.04
N ALA A 40 -8.72 1.18 3.33
CA ALA A 40 -10.04 0.65 3.00
C ALA A 40 -10.23 0.50 1.49
N TRP A 41 -9.74 1.46 0.70
CA TRP A 41 -9.72 1.35 -0.76
C TRP A 41 -8.82 0.18 -1.23
N ALA A 42 -7.59 0.07 -0.72
CA ALA A 42 -6.69 -1.02 -1.08
C ALA A 42 -7.29 -2.40 -0.78
N ARG A 43 -7.98 -2.56 0.36
CA ARG A 43 -8.68 -3.79 0.70
C ARG A 43 -9.80 -4.14 -0.28
N ARG A 44 -10.51 -3.14 -0.81
CA ARG A 44 -11.53 -3.36 -1.85
C ARG A 44 -10.93 -3.78 -3.18
N VAL A 45 -9.77 -3.23 -3.54
CA VAL A 45 -9.07 -3.57 -4.79
C VAL A 45 -8.41 -4.96 -4.70
N LEU A 46 -7.80 -5.29 -3.56
CA LEU A 46 -7.05 -6.52 -3.34
C LEU A 46 -7.88 -7.66 -2.77
N GLY A 47 -9.11 -7.39 -2.32
CA GLY A 47 -9.98 -8.40 -1.75
C GLY A 47 -10.48 -9.36 -2.82
N CYS A 48 -10.27 -10.66 -2.61
CA CYS A 48 -10.94 -11.69 -3.41
C CYS A 48 -12.28 -12.10 -2.76
N PRO A 49 -13.29 -12.46 -3.57
CA PRO A 49 -14.60 -12.90 -3.10
C PRO A 49 -14.57 -14.21 -2.29
N ASN A 50 -13.46 -14.97 -2.34
CA ASN A 50 -13.25 -16.22 -1.61
C ASN A 50 -12.44 -16.04 -0.31
N GLY A 51 -12.19 -14.80 0.13
CA GLY A 51 -11.36 -14.53 1.31
C GLY A 51 -9.86 -14.72 1.10
N ALA A 52 -9.42 -15.10 -0.11
CA ALA A 52 -8.00 -15.11 -0.44
C ALA A 52 -7.45 -13.69 -0.46
N HIS A 53 -6.34 -13.47 0.23
CA HIS A 53 -5.65 -12.19 0.24
C HIS A 53 -4.42 -12.29 -0.65
N VAL A 54 -4.14 -11.23 -1.41
CA VAL A 54 -2.87 -11.10 -2.12
C VAL A 54 -1.76 -11.02 -1.06
N THR A 55 -0.84 -11.99 -1.08
CA THR A 55 0.30 -12.04 -0.14
C THR A 55 1.58 -11.49 -0.75
N ASP A 56 1.63 -11.34 -2.08
CA ASP A 56 2.79 -10.80 -2.79
C ASP A 56 2.66 -9.28 -2.96
N VAL A 57 3.65 -8.55 -2.42
CA VAL A 57 3.67 -7.08 -2.44
C VAL A 57 3.80 -6.52 -3.86
N ALA A 58 4.53 -7.18 -4.76
CA ALA A 58 4.70 -6.71 -6.13
C ALA A 58 3.41 -6.89 -6.93
N VAL A 59 2.72 -8.02 -6.76
CA VAL A 59 1.39 -8.26 -7.34
C VAL A 59 0.38 -7.25 -6.79
N ALA A 60 0.35 -7.04 -5.47
CA ALA A 60 -0.53 -6.06 -4.85
C ALA A 60 -0.26 -4.64 -5.37
N THR A 61 1.02 -4.23 -5.43
CA THR A 61 1.42 -2.91 -5.96
C THR A 61 0.93 -2.72 -7.40
N ARG A 62 1.11 -3.75 -8.24
CA ARG A 62 0.64 -3.71 -9.63
C ARG A 62 -0.87 -3.53 -9.71
N LEU A 63 -1.64 -4.34 -8.98
CA LEU A 63 -3.11 -4.27 -8.96
C LEU A 63 -3.61 -2.89 -8.48
N LEU A 64 -2.99 -2.33 -7.43
CA LEU A 64 -3.35 -0.99 -6.93
C LEU A 64 -3.10 0.09 -7.99
N ARG A 65 -1.99 0.01 -8.73
CA ARG A 65 -1.66 0.97 -9.79
C ARG A 65 -2.51 0.80 -11.05
N GLU A 66 -2.92 -0.43 -11.36
CA GLU A 66 -3.90 -0.69 -12.42
C GLU A 66 -5.27 -0.13 -12.06
N ALA A 67 -5.66 -0.16 -10.77
CA ALA A 67 -6.92 0.39 -10.28
C ALA A 67 -6.95 1.92 -10.19
N ASP A 68 -5.85 2.57 -9.79
CA ASP A 68 -5.70 4.03 -9.88
C ASP A 68 -4.31 4.41 -10.44
N PRO A 69 -4.21 4.79 -11.74
CA PRO A 69 -2.94 5.11 -12.37
C PRO A 69 -2.32 6.42 -11.84
N ARG A 70 -3.07 7.25 -11.10
CA ARG A 70 -2.53 8.45 -10.42
C ARG A 70 -1.71 8.07 -9.19
N LEU A 71 -1.85 6.84 -8.70
CA LEU A 71 -1.08 6.33 -7.58
C LEU A 71 0.37 6.08 -8.00
N MET A 72 1.28 6.93 -7.48
CA MET A 72 2.71 6.79 -7.72
C MET A 72 3.29 5.52 -7.09
N LEU A 73 4.49 5.10 -7.53
CA LEU A 73 5.05 3.80 -7.16
C LEU A 73 5.31 3.68 -5.65
N ARG A 74 5.95 4.68 -5.03
CA ARG A 74 6.25 4.65 -3.58
C ARG A 74 5.00 4.57 -2.70
N PRO A 75 3.97 5.43 -2.85
CA PRO A 75 2.74 5.29 -2.07
C PRO A 75 1.98 4.00 -2.39
N ALA A 76 2.05 3.48 -3.63
CA ALA A 76 1.49 2.17 -3.98
C ALA A 76 2.17 1.03 -3.21
N VAL A 77 3.51 0.98 -3.22
CA VAL A 77 4.29 -0.04 -2.51
C VAL A 77 4.02 0.04 -1.01
N PHE A 78 4.07 1.23 -0.44
CA PHE A 78 3.80 1.44 0.99
C PHE A 78 2.40 0.96 1.40
N LEU A 79 1.39 1.26 0.57
CA LEU A 79 0.02 0.81 0.80
C LEU A 79 -0.13 -0.71 0.62
N ALA A 80 0.55 -1.29 -0.37
CA ALA A 80 0.57 -2.73 -0.61
C ALA A 80 1.21 -3.50 0.56
N GLU A 81 2.36 -3.04 1.06
CA GLU A 81 3.02 -3.65 2.23
C GLU A 81 2.11 -3.63 3.47
N ALA A 82 1.41 -2.51 3.71
CA ALA A 82 0.47 -2.39 4.80
C ALA A 82 -0.73 -3.33 4.62
N ALA A 83 -1.29 -3.43 3.41
CA ALA A 83 -2.43 -4.29 3.12
C ALA A 83 -2.08 -5.79 3.21
N VAL A 84 -0.92 -6.20 2.67
CA VAL A 84 -0.40 -7.57 2.76
C VAL A 84 -0.15 -7.95 4.21
N ARG A 85 0.55 -7.10 4.97
CA ARG A 85 0.83 -7.35 6.39
C ARG A 85 -0.46 -7.55 7.17
N ARG A 86 -1.48 -6.71 6.94
CA ARG A 86 -2.79 -6.81 7.59
C ARG A 86 -3.56 -8.06 7.16
N GLY A 87 -3.47 -8.45 5.89
CA GLY A 87 -4.11 -9.66 5.37
C GLY A 87 -3.54 -10.93 6.01
N LEU A 88 -2.24 -10.96 6.29
CA LEU A 88 -1.59 -12.04 7.04
C LEU A 88 -2.08 -12.11 8.49
N GLU A 89 -2.24 -10.98 9.17
CA GLU A 89 -2.78 -10.94 10.54
C GLU A 89 -4.22 -11.48 10.64
N VAL A 90 -5.05 -11.25 9.61
CA VAL A 90 -6.44 -11.73 9.58
C VAL A 90 -6.52 -13.21 9.15
N ALA A 91 -5.59 -13.70 8.34
CA ALA A 91 -5.57 -15.10 7.92
C ALA A 91 -5.14 -16.08 9.04
N ASP A 92 -4.44 -15.58 10.06
CA ASP A 92 -3.97 -16.35 11.23
C ASP A 92 -4.97 -16.35 12.41
N ALA A 93 -6.05 -15.57 12.32
CA ALA A 93 -7.07 -15.38 13.35
C ALA A 93 -8.36 -16.17 13.07
#